data_AF-A0A9P8S2Q5-F1
#
_entry.id   AF-A0A9P8S2Q5-F1
#
_cell.length_a   1.000
_cell.length_b   1.000
_cell.length_c   1.000
_cell.angle_alpha   90.00
_cell.angle_beta   90.00
_cell.angle_gamma   90.00
#
_symmetry.space_group_name_H-M   'P 1'
#
loop_
_entity.id
_entity.type
_entity.pdbx_description
1 polymer ?
#
loop_
_entity_poly.entity_id
_entity_poly.type
_entity_poly.pdbx_seq_one_letter_code
_entity_poly.pdbx_strand_id
1 'polypeptide(L)'
;MLIAHPTVSRQLVLQASPSIEAERPLPRPREANTTCCSALFRKNYAMLAAVFTAGFAFEVGFNNGVNKWWDNHNRGRQWKDIRSKYVEETGEDDE
;
A
#
# COMPACT_ATOMS: atom_id res chain seq x y z
N MET A 1 -34.17 12.41 67.80
CA MET A 1 -32.97 11.56 67.57
C MET A 1 -32.15 12.25 66.48
N LEU A 2 -31.20 13.12 66.87
CA LEU A 2 -30.29 13.80 65.95
C LEU A 2 -29.13 12.86 65.63
N ILE A 3 -28.88 12.58 64.36
CA ILE A 3 -27.66 11.89 63.91
C ILE A 3 -26.68 12.99 63.47
N ALA A 4 -25.66 13.23 64.28
CA ALA A 4 -24.55 14.11 63.94
C ALA A 4 -23.67 13.43 62.88
N HIS A 5 -23.53 14.07 61.72
CA HIS A 5 -22.52 13.68 60.73
C HIS A 5 -21.14 14.19 61.21
N PRO A 6 -20.09 13.34 61.22
CA PRO A 6 -18.73 13.82 61.50
C PRO A 6 -18.20 14.57 60.27
N THR A 7 -18.07 15.89 60.38
CA THR A 7 -17.37 16.73 59.41
C THR A 7 -15.88 16.41 59.47
N VAL A 8 -15.37 15.58 58.55
CA VAL A 8 -13.93 15.39 58.38
C VAL A 8 -13.37 16.65 57.72
N SER A 9 -12.58 17.42 58.47
CA SER A 9 -11.96 18.66 58.03
C SER A 9 -11.10 18.44 56.78
N ARG A 10 -11.48 19.11 55.68
CA ARG A 10 -10.82 19.12 54.37
C ARG A 10 -9.32 19.49 54.41
N GLN A 11 -8.86 20.05 55.52
CA GLN A 11 -7.45 20.40 55.74
C GLN A 11 -6.56 19.18 56.06
N LEU A 12 -7.13 18.07 56.57
CA LEU A 12 -6.32 16.89 56.91
C LEU A 12 -5.93 16.06 55.67
N VAL A 13 -6.72 16.13 54.60
CA VAL A 13 -6.46 15.41 53.34
C VAL A 13 -5.36 16.07 52.50
N LEU A 14 -5.05 17.36 52.73
CA LEU A 14 -4.04 18.09 51.95
C LEU A 14 -2.61 17.97 52.49
N GLN A 15 -2.39 17.37 53.67
CA GLN A 15 -1.07 17.36 54.31
C GLN A 15 -0.29 16.04 54.18
N ALA A 16 -0.86 15.02 53.52
CA ALA A 16 -0.21 13.72 53.34
C ALA A 16 -0.03 13.40 51.85
N SER A 17 0.95 14.05 51.23
CA SER A 17 1.58 13.53 50.01
C SER A 17 3.07 13.77 50.11
N PRO A 18 3.82 12.87 50.77
CA PRO A 18 5.27 12.88 50.69
C PRO A 18 5.67 12.47 49.27
N SER A 19 6.28 13.41 48.54
CA SER A 19 7.28 13.13 47.50
C SER A 19 6.94 12.04 46.47
N ILE A 20 5.85 12.20 45.72
CA ILE A 20 5.72 11.57 44.39
C ILE A 20 6.35 12.51 43.35
N GLU A 21 7.66 12.73 43.47
CA GLU A 21 8.46 13.40 42.42
C GLU A 21 9.62 12.49 41.97
N ALA A 22 9.76 11.30 42.56
CA ALA A 22 10.92 10.42 42.40
C ALA A 22 10.57 9.12 41.67
N GLU A 23 10.02 9.23 40.45
CA GLU A 23 10.36 8.39 39.30
C GLU A 23 9.49 8.84 38.12
N ARG A 24 9.93 9.88 37.41
CA ARG A 24 9.45 10.13 36.04
C ARG A 24 10.26 9.20 35.15
N PRO A 25 9.71 8.08 34.63
CA PRO A 25 10.45 7.21 33.73
C PRO A 25 11.03 8.05 32.58
N LEU A 26 12.32 7.82 32.28
CA LEU A 26 13.00 8.50 31.19
C LEU A 26 12.15 8.35 29.91
N PRO A 27 12.05 9.41 29.08
CA PRO A 27 11.31 9.31 27.83
C PRO A 27 11.93 8.16 27.02
N ARG A 28 11.15 7.10 26.78
CA ARG A 28 11.59 6.00 25.91
C ARG A 28 11.99 6.62 24.57
N PRO A 29 13.17 6.28 24.00
CA PRO A 29 13.51 6.73 22.66
C PRO A 29 12.37 6.30 21.75
N ARG A 30 11.74 7.25 21.06
CA ARG A 30 10.74 6.93 20.05
C ARG A 30 11.46 6.17 18.96
N GLU A 31 11.31 4.85 18.97
CA GLU A 31 11.73 4.05 17.83
C GLU A 31 10.94 4.56 16.63
N ALA A 32 11.63 5.22 15.72
CA ALA A 32 11.07 5.74 14.49
C ALA A 32 10.75 4.55 13.59
N ASN A 33 9.59 3.92 13.84
CA ASN A 33 9.07 2.87 13.00
C ASN A 33 8.68 3.47 11.63
N THR A 34 9.60 3.31 10.68
CA THR A 34 9.40 3.13 9.23
C THR A 34 8.01 3.50 8.69
N THR A 35 7.80 4.77 8.36
CA THR A 35 6.61 5.23 7.62
C THR A 35 6.88 5.36 6.12
N CYS A 36 7.61 4.42 5.52
CA CYS A 36 7.79 4.40 4.06
C CYS A 36 6.43 4.22 3.33
N CYS A 37 5.48 3.49 3.92
CA CYS A 37 4.26 3.04 3.23
C CYS A 37 2.97 3.83 3.52
N SER A 38 3.04 5.13 3.86
CA SER A 38 1.86 5.83 4.39
C SER A 38 1.23 6.91 3.50
N ALA A 39 1.73 7.15 2.28
CA ALA A 39 1.13 8.15 1.38
C ALA A 39 -0.03 7.60 0.53
N LEU A 40 0.11 6.38 0.00
CA LEU A 40 -0.88 5.76 -0.89
C LEU A 40 -2.11 5.21 -0.13
N PHE A 41 -1.90 4.72 1.10
CA PHE A 41 -2.93 4.03 1.88
C PHE A 41 -3.59 4.88 2.98
N ARG A 42 -3.12 6.11 3.23
CA ARG A 42 -3.66 6.97 4.30
C ARG A 42 -4.87 7.80 3.86
N LYS A 43 -5.10 7.95 2.56
CA LYS A 43 -6.22 8.72 2.00
C LYS A 43 -7.08 7.82 1.11
N ASN A 44 -8.37 7.73 1.40
CA ASN A 44 -9.31 6.87 0.67
C ASN A 44 -9.30 7.12 -0.85
N TYR A 45 -9.26 8.39 -1.28
CA TYR A 45 -9.19 8.71 -2.71
C TYR A 45 -7.83 8.36 -3.34
N ALA A 46 -6.74 8.41 -2.57
CA ALA A 46 -5.41 8.08 -3.08
C ALA A 46 -5.28 6.59 -3.40
N MET A 47 -5.98 5.73 -2.66
CA MET A 47 -6.10 4.31 -2.98
C MET A 47 -6.77 4.09 -4.34
N LEU A 48 -7.89 4.76 -4.61
CA LEU A 48 -8.59 4.64 -5.89
C LEU A 48 -7.69 5.09 -7.05
N ALA A 49 -7.05 6.26 -6.92
CA ALA A 49 -6.11 6.75 -7.93
C ALA A 49 -4.93 5.77 -8.14
N ALA A 50 -4.38 5.21 -7.06
CA ALA A 50 -3.30 4.23 -7.13
C ALA A 50 -3.72 2.96 -7.86
N VAL A 51 -4.90 2.39 -7.55
CA VAL A 51 -5.41 1.17 -8.20
C VAL A 51 -5.66 1.40 -9.68
N PHE A 52 -6.29 2.52 -10.07
CA PHE A 52 -6.50 2.82 -11.50
C PHE A 52 -5.18 3.03 -12.24
N THR A 53 -4.26 3.81 -11.66
CA THR A 53 -2.95 4.08 -12.28
C THR A 53 -2.15 2.79 -12.43
N ALA A 54 -2.12 1.95 -11.39
CA ALA A 54 -1.48 0.65 -11.44
C ALA A 54 -2.15 -0.27 -12.46
N GLY A 55 -3.48 -0.25 -12.58
CA GLY A 55 -4.23 -1.00 -13.59
C GLY A 55 -3.79 -0.67 -15.01
N PHE A 56 -3.78 0.62 -15.38
CA PHE A 56 -3.33 1.06 -16.71
C PHE A 56 -1.85 0.78 -16.95
N ALA A 57 -0.99 1.04 -15.97
CA ALA A 57 0.44 0.76 -16.08
C ALA A 57 0.71 -0.74 -16.25
N PHE A 58 -0.03 -1.58 -15.50
CA PHE A 58 0.05 -3.02 -15.60
C PHE A 58 -0.46 -3.51 -16.95
N GLU A 59 -1.59 -3.02 -17.45
CA GLU A 59 -2.13 -3.38 -18.76
C GLU A 59 -1.09 -3.18 -19.87
N VAL A 60 -0.47 -1.99 -19.94
CA VAL A 60 0.53 -1.67 -20.97
C VAL A 60 1.77 -2.56 -20.82
N GLY A 61 2.30 -2.70 -19.60
CA GLY A 61 3.51 -3.49 -19.36
C GLY A 61 3.29 -4.99 -19.59
N PHE A 62 2.18 -5.52 -19.07
CA PHE A 62 1.83 -6.93 -19.12
C PHE A 62 1.51 -7.38 -20.55
N ASN A 63 0.68 -6.64 -21.28
CA ASN A 63 0.36 -6.97 -22.67
C ASN A 63 1.63 -7.03 -23.52
N ASN A 64 2.48 -6.01 -23.44
CA ASN A 64 3.74 -5.99 -24.21
C ASN A 64 4.69 -7.11 -23.79
N GLY A 65 4.81 -7.38 -22.48
CA GLY A 65 5.68 -8.43 -21.96
C GLY A 65 5.24 -9.83 -22.37
N VAL A 66 3.96 -10.15 -22.13
CA VAL A 66 3.39 -11.47 -22.42
C VAL A 66 3.28 -11.70 -23.91
N ASN A 67 2.88 -10.71 -24.72
CA ASN A 67 2.87 -10.86 -26.18
C ASN A 67 4.27 -11.14 -26.71
N LYS A 68 5.29 -10.41 -26.26
CA LYS A 68 6.68 -10.66 -26.69
C LYS A 68 7.17 -12.05 -26.29
N TRP A 69 6.85 -12.48 -25.08
CA TRP A 69 7.18 -13.82 -24.62
C TRP A 69 6.49 -14.90 -25.46
N TRP A 70 5.19 -14.75 -25.69
CA TRP A 70 4.38 -15.66 -26.48
C TRP A 70 4.87 -15.74 -27.93
N ASP A 71 5.13 -14.58 -28.53
CA ASP A 71 5.67 -14.46 -29.88
C ASP A 71 7.01 -15.16 -30.01
N ASN A 72 7.89 -15.01 -29.03
CA ASN A 72 9.19 -15.67 -29.05
C ASN A 72 9.05 -17.20 -28.90
N HIS A 73 8.15 -17.65 -28.03
CA HIS A 73 7.92 -19.07 -27.78
C HIS A 73 7.23 -19.78 -28.97
N ASN A 74 6.46 -19.04 -29.77
CA ASN A 74 5.72 -19.56 -30.93
C ASN A 74 6.33 -19.14 -32.27
N ARG A 75 7.60 -18.73 -32.30
CA ARG A 75 8.29 -18.36 -33.55
C ARG A 75 8.20 -19.47 -34.59
N GLY A 76 7.93 -19.08 -35.83
CA GLY A 76 7.82 -19.99 -36.98
C GLY A 76 6.48 -20.73 -37.07
N ARG A 77 5.58 -20.57 -36.09
CA ARG A 77 4.20 -21.12 -36.14
C ARG A 77 3.14 -20.03 -36.27
N GLN A 78 3.49 -18.78 -36.06
CA GLN A 78 2.54 -17.68 -36.12
C GLN A 78 2.23 -17.31 -37.55
N TRP A 79 0.97 -16.94 -37.82
CA TRP A 79 0.55 -16.45 -39.14
C TRP A 79 1.49 -15.37 -39.68
N LYS A 80 1.91 -14.42 -38.84
CA LYS A 80 2.85 -13.35 -39.22
C LYS A 80 4.22 -13.85 -39.71
N ASP A 81 4.66 -15.04 -39.28
CA ASP A 81 5.93 -15.64 -39.68
C ASP A 81 5.79 -16.47 -40.96
N ILE A 82 4.60 -17.03 -41.24
CA ILE A 82 4.34 -17.94 -42.38
C ILE A 82 3.60 -17.28 -43.54
N ARG A 83 2.96 -16.12 -43.32
CA ARG A 83 2.10 -15.46 -44.31
C ARG A 83 2.80 -15.12 -45.62
N SER A 84 4.10 -14.82 -45.61
CA SER A 84 4.84 -14.44 -46.81
C SER A 84 4.76 -15.54 -47.87
N LYS A 85 4.88 -16.80 -47.43
CA LYS A 85 4.82 -17.98 -48.30
C LYS A 85 3.49 -18.13 -49.05
N TYR A 86 2.39 -17.68 -48.47
CA TYR A 86 1.04 -17.84 -49.04
C TYR A 86 0.58 -16.60 -49.81
N VAL A 87 1.17 -15.43 -49.56
CA VAL A 87 0.80 -14.19 -50.25
C VAL A 87 1.56 -14.05 -51.56
N GLU A 88 2.84 -14.45 -51.62
CA GLU A 88 3.65 -14.45 -52.84
C GLU A 88 3.13 -15.49 -53.87
N GLU A 89 2.68 -16.66 -53.42
CA GLU A 89 2.08 -17.71 -54.26
C GLU A 89 0.76 -17.26 -54.96
N THR A 90 0.14 -16.18 -54.49
CA THR A 90 -1.05 -15.57 -55.14
C THR A 90 -0.73 -14.38 -56.06
N GLY A 91 0.54 -13.98 -56.19
CA GLY A 91 0.95 -12.80 -56.97
C GLY A 91 1.96 -13.06 -58.09
N GLU A 92 2.51 -14.27 -58.19
CA GLU A 92 3.54 -14.64 -59.20
C GLU A 92 2.99 -15.51 -60.35
N ASP A 93 1.71 -15.91 -60.31
CA ASP A 93 1.05 -16.73 -61.35
C ASP A 93 0.19 -15.90 -62.35
N ASP A 94 0.31 -14.57 -62.37
CA ASP A 94 -0.45 -13.64 -63.24
C ASP A 94 0.44 -12.80 -64.20
N GLU A 95 1.70 -13.21 -64.47
CA GLU A 95 2.54 -12.72 -65.60
C GLU A 95 3.05 -13.89 -66.46
#